data_AF-A0AAN2BM34-F1
#
_entry.id   AF-A0AAN2BM34-F1
#
_cell.length_a   1.000
_cell.length_b   1.000
_cell.length_c   1.000
_cell.angle_alpha   90.00
_cell.angle_beta   90.00
_cell.angle_gamma   90.00
#
_symmetry.space_group_name_H-M   'P 1'
#
loop_
_entity.id
_entity.type
_entity.pdbx_description
1 polymer ?
#
loop_
_entity_poly.entity_id
_entity_poly.type
_entity_poly.pdbx_seq_one_letter_code
_entity_poly.pdbx_strand_id
1 'polypeptide(L)'
;MSIEIQLKPQFLDSAPDNSTLTHLAIICGALKHCLGSATTMSFIKLAYIFDKTINLEANAFSSKITLSSWNIDNDFKKSLIMAESNEFIELLIDKTSKEMKISLTDKGDIYLISVEKHQAFTNYLEYLKDIKIPENRFNNPIIRS
;
A
#
# COMPACT_ATOMS: atom_id res chain seq x y z
N MET A 1 14.25 -18.93 1.32
CA MET A 1 12.80 -19.15 1.38
C MET A 1 12.15 -18.03 0.59
N SER A 2 11.79 -18.32 -0.65
CA SER A 2 11.06 -17.44 -1.56
C SER A 2 9.59 -17.51 -1.14
N ILE A 3 8.95 -16.37 -0.89
CA ILE A 3 7.49 -16.35 -0.74
C ILE A 3 6.93 -16.53 -2.15
N GLU A 4 6.61 -17.77 -2.49
CA GLU A 4 5.91 -18.11 -3.72
C GLU A 4 4.44 -17.70 -3.52
N ILE A 5 4.09 -16.50 -3.96
CA ILE A 5 2.70 -16.02 -3.94
C ILE A 5 1.96 -16.79 -5.03
N GLN A 6 1.44 -17.97 -4.69
CA GLN A 6 0.53 -18.70 -5.56
C GLN A 6 -0.77 -17.89 -5.65
N LEU A 7 -0.89 -17.12 -6.74
CA LEU A 7 -2.09 -16.41 -7.14
C LEU A 7 -3.24 -17.43 -7.22
N LYS A 8 -4.06 -17.49 -6.18
CA LYS A 8 -5.20 -18.41 -6.16
C LYS A 8 -6.24 -17.93 -7.19
N PRO A 9 -6.71 -18.79 -8.10
CA PRO A 9 -7.70 -18.44 -9.13
C PRO A 9 -9.00 -17.81 -8.58
N GLN A 10 -9.30 -18.07 -7.30
CA GLN A 10 -10.46 -17.52 -6.59
C GLN A 10 -10.50 -15.98 -6.48
N PHE A 11 -9.41 -15.27 -6.80
CA PHE A 11 -9.38 -13.80 -6.82
C PHE A 11 -9.80 -13.20 -8.18
N LEU A 12 -10.00 -14.03 -9.21
CA LEU A 12 -10.33 -13.59 -10.57
C LEU A 12 -11.85 -13.48 -10.83
N ASP A 13 -12.70 -14.06 -9.97
CA ASP A 13 -14.14 -14.24 -10.24
C ASP A 13 -15.07 -13.27 -9.47
N SER A 14 -14.54 -12.36 -8.65
CA SER A 14 -15.37 -11.40 -7.91
C SER A 14 -15.35 -10.01 -8.58
N ALA A 15 -16.52 -9.51 -8.99
CA ALA A 15 -16.68 -8.12 -9.37
C ALA A 15 -16.19 -7.21 -8.23
N PRO A 16 -15.37 -6.17 -8.49
CA PRO A 16 -14.85 -5.32 -7.44
C PRO A 16 -16.00 -4.63 -6.72
N ASP A 17 -16.11 -4.88 -5.42
CA ASP A 17 -17.03 -4.16 -4.55
C ASP A 17 -16.45 -2.79 -4.15
N ASN A 18 -17.26 -1.94 -3.53
CA ASN A 18 -16.81 -0.61 -3.08
C ASN A 18 -15.60 -0.69 -2.14
N SER A 19 -15.46 -1.78 -1.38
CA SER A 19 -14.31 -2.03 -0.50
C SER A 19 -13.04 -2.22 -1.33
N THR A 20 -13.11 -3.05 -2.36
CA THR A 20 -11.99 -3.33 -3.28
C THR A 20 -11.51 -2.06 -3.99
N LEU A 21 -12.44 -1.24 -4.51
CA LEU A 21 -12.08 0.03 -5.16
C LEU A 21 -11.45 1.01 -4.18
N THR A 22 -11.94 1.05 -2.94
CA THR A 22 -11.33 1.86 -1.86
C THR A 22 -9.90 1.40 -1.60
N HIS A 23 -9.66 0.10 -1.50
CA HIS A 23 -8.32 -0.45 -1.25
C HIS A 23 -7.34 -0.13 -2.37
N LEU A 24 -7.76 -0.27 -3.63
CA LEU A 24 -6.94 0.06 -4.79
C LEU A 24 -6.60 1.56 -4.83
N ALA A 25 -7.57 2.43 -4.52
CA ALA A 25 -7.34 3.87 -4.40
C ALA A 25 -6.34 4.19 -3.28
N ILE A 26 -6.42 3.53 -2.13
CA ILE A 26 -5.47 3.71 -1.03
C ILE A 26 -4.06 3.25 -1.41
N ILE A 27 -3.92 2.09 -2.06
CA ILE A 27 -2.62 1.57 -2.50
C ILE A 27 -1.97 2.53 -3.50
N CYS A 28 -2.71 2.92 -4.55
CA CYS A 28 -2.19 3.83 -5.56
C CYS A 28 -1.90 5.21 -4.96
N GLY A 29 -2.79 5.72 -4.10
CA GLY A 29 -2.61 7.00 -3.41
C GLY A 29 -1.40 7.02 -2.49
N ALA A 30 -1.16 5.94 -1.75
CA ALA A 30 0.01 5.81 -0.89
C ALA A 30 1.30 5.82 -1.70
N LEU A 31 1.34 5.08 -2.81
CA LEU A 31 2.49 5.09 -3.71
C LEU A 31 2.67 6.44 -4.42
N LYS A 32 1.60 7.19 -4.72
CA LYS A 32 1.74 8.52 -5.33
C LYS A 32 2.21 9.57 -4.34
N HIS A 33 1.66 9.58 -3.13
CA HIS A 33 1.79 10.71 -2.20
C HIS A 33 2.80 10.47 -1.08
N CYS A 34 3.01 9.22 -0.65
CA CYS A 34 3.79 8.91 0.55
C CYS A 34 5.23 8.44 0.26
N LEU A 35 5.66 8.43 -1.00
CA LEU A 35 7.01 8.06 -1.40
C LEU A 35 8.07 9.11 -1.05
N GLY A 36 7.69 10.38 -0.96
CA GLY A 36 8.65 11.48 -0.83
C GLY A 36 9.52 11.60 -2.09
N SER A 37 10.85 11.50 -1.95
CA SER A 37 11.80 11.55 -3.08
C SER A 37 12.14 10.18 -3.69
N ALA A 38 11.59 9.09 -3.14
CA ALA A 38 11.83 7.74 -3.64
C ALA A 38 10.87 7.40 -4.79
N THR A 39 11.25 6.44 -5.63
CA THR A 39 10.39 5.91 -6.71
C THR A 39 9.68 4.61 -6.31
N THR A 40 10.08 4.00 -5.20
CA THR A 40 9.55 2.72 -4.73
C THR A 40 9.35 2.72 -3.22
N MET A 41 8.38 1.93 -2.75
CA MET A 41 8.03 1.77 -1.34
C MET A 41 8.29 0.34 -0.88
N SER A 42 8.76 0.15 0.35
CA SER A 42 8.78 -1.19 0.94
C SER A 42 7.36 -1.70 1.22
N PHE A 43 7.19 -3.01 1.11
CA PHE A 43 5.94 -3.70 1.46
C PHE A 43 5.47 -3.36 2.89
N ILE A 44 6.40 -3.28 3.85
CA ILE A 44 6.07 -2.99 5.26
C ILE A 44 5.51 -1.57 5.42
N LYS A 45 6.13 -0.57 4.78
CA LYS A 45 5.62 0.80 4.82
C LYS A 45 4.26 0.91 4.16
N LEU A 46 4.07 0.26 3.00
CA LEU A 46 2.79 0.30 2.31
C LEU A 46 1.68 -0.35 3.15
N ALA A 47 1.96 -1.50 3.76
CA ALA A 47 1.03 -2.17 4.67
C ALA A 47 0.66 -1.28 5.87
N TYR A 48 1.64 -0.57 6.44
CA TYR A 48 1.39 0.37 7.54
C TYR A 48 0.48 1.51 7.13
N ILE A 49 0.80 2.18 6.01
CA ILE A 49 0.02 3.30 5.50
C ILE A 49 -1.41 2.84 5.17
N PHE A 50 -1.55 1.68 4.56
CA PHE A 50 -2.84 1.10 4.22
C PHE A 50 -3.72 0.92 5.46
N ASP A 51 -3.23 0.24 6.50
CA ASP A 51 -3.99 0.01 7.73
C ASP A 51 -4.40 1.31 8.43
N LYS A 52 -3.49 2.29 8.47
CA LYS A 52 -3.79 3.57 9.11
C LYS A 52 -4.74 4.45 8.30
N THR A 53 -4.74 4.27 6.99
CA THR A 53 -5.64 5.00 6.09
C THR A 53 -7.03 4.38 6.07
N ILE A 54 -7.17 3.05 6.00
CA ILE A 54 -8.48 2.40 5.94
C ILE A 54 -9.31 2.67 7.21
N ASN A 55 -8.64 2.82 8.36
CA ASN A 55 -9.28 3.16 9.63
C ASN A 55 -9.41 4.67 9.88
N LEU A 56 -8.89 5.52 8.99
CA LEU A 56 -8.80 6.98 9.16
C LEU A 56 -8.28 7.38 10.56
N GLU A 57 -7.26 6.68 11.06
CA GLU A 57 -6.78 6.87 12.43
C GLU A 57 -6.09 8.23 12.60
N ALA A 58 -6.80 9.20 13.17
CA ALA A 58 -6.24 10.50 13.52
C ALA A 58 -5.01 10.34 14.42
N ASN A 59 -3.93 11.09 14.13
CA ASN A 59 -2.65 11.05 14.85
C ASN A 59 -1.86 9.72 14.79
N ALA A 60 -2.23 8.74 13.95
CA ALA A 60 -1.52 7.45 13.85
C ALA A 60 0.00 7.59 13.59
N PHE A 61 0.40 8.64 12.88
CA PHE A 61 1.78 8.85 12.46
C PHE A 61 2.61 9.73 13.42
N SER A 62 1.98 10.26 14.49
CA SER A 62 2.61 11.16 15.47
C SER A 62 3.50 10.44 16.49
N SER A 63 3.25 9.16 16.76
CA SER A 63 4.03 8.38 17.72
C SER A 63 5.28 7.78 17.05
N LYS A 64 6.44 7.83 17.72
CA LYS A 64 7.66 7.06 17.34
C LYS A 64 7.53 5.56 17.65
N ILE A 65 6.36 5.12 18.10
CA ILE A 65 6.14 3.76 18.58
C ILE A 65 6.11 2.83 17.37
N THR A 66 7.09 1.94 17.33
CA THR A 66 7.14 0.78 16.45
C THR A 66 6.10 -0.23 16.93
N LEU A 67 5.15 -0.55 16.05
CA LEU A 67 4.14 -1.57 16.30
C LEU A 67 4.81 -2.96 16.36
N SER A 68 4.32 -3.80 17.27
CA SER A 68 4.66 -5.23 17.39
C SER A 68 4.50 -5.97 16.05
N SER A 69 5.01 -7.20 15.95
CA SER A 69 4.91 -8.05 14.75
C SER A 69 3.54 -7.95 14.08
N TRP A 70 3.50 -7.19 12.99
CA TRP A 70 2.28 -6.83 12.29
C TRP A 70 1.71 -8.07 11.62
N ASN A 71 0.49 -8.48 12.03
CA ASN A 71 -0.22 -9.49 11.27
C ASN A 71 -0.87 -8.80 10.07
N ILE A 72 -0.14 -8.74 8.95
CA ILE A 72 -0.58 -8.00 7.77
C ILE A 72 -1.88 -8.63 7.27
N ASP A 73 -2.93 -7.82 7.23
CA ASP A 73 -4.28 -8.26 6.91
C ASP A 73 -4.31 -9.01 5.58
N ASN A 74 -5.12 -10.07 5.53
CA ASN A 74 -5.34 -10.81 4.30
C ASN A 74 -5.94 -9.91 3.22
N ASP A 75 -6.77 -8.94 3.58
CA ASP A 75 -7.40 -8.06 2.62
C ASP A 75 -6.40 -7.10 1.97
N PHE A 76 -5.39 -6.63 2.71
CA PHE A 76 -4.28 -5.89 2.09
C PHE A 76 -3.53 -6.74 1.06
N LYS A 77 -3.20 -8.00 1.39
CA LYS A 77 -2.49 -8.91 0.46
C LYS A 77 -3.31 -9.17 -0.81
N LYS A 78 -4.62 -9.38 -0.67
CA LYS A 78 -5.52 -9.56 -1.82
C LYS A 78 -5.56 -8.30 -2.68
N SER A 79 -5.71 -7.13 -2.06
CA SER A 79 -5.74 -5.87 -2.79
C SER A 79 -4.42 -5.58 -3.49
N LEU A 80 -3.29 -5.98 -2.92
CA LEU A 80 -1.99 -5.86 -3.57
C LEU A 80 -1.89 -6.75 -4.81
N ILE A 81 -2.34 -8.00 -4.71
CA ILE A 81 -2.43 -8.94 -5.83
C ILE A 81 -3.34 -8.38 -6.94
N MET A 82 -4.51 -7.83 -6.57
CA MET A 82 -5.43 -7.25 -7.53
C MET A 82 -4.84 -6.00 -8.19
N ALA A 83 -4.16 -5.14 -7.43
CA ALA A 83 -3.50 -3.95 -7.98
C ALA A 83 -2.40 -4.33 -8.99
N GLU A 84 -1.61 -5.36 -8.69
CA GLU A 84 -0.59 -5.88 -9.60
C GLU A 84 -1.24 -6.52 -10.85
N SER A 85 -2.28 -7.33 -10.67
CA SER A 85 -2.99 -7.98 -11.78
C SER A 85 -3.68 -6.98 -12.73
N ASN A 86 -4.08 -5.81 -12.22
CA ASN A 86 -4.60 -4.70 -13.03
C ASN A 86 -3.49 -3.79 -13.58
N GLU A 87 -2.23 -4.16 -13.37
CA GLU A 87 -1.04 -3.40 -13.77
C GLU A 87 -0.99 -1.99 -13.16
N PHE A 88 -1.64 -1.74 -12.03
CA PHE A 88 -1.57 -0.44 -11.35
C PHE A 88 -0.27 -0.27 -10.58
N ILE A 89 0.32 -1.38 -10.14
CA ILE A 89 1.59 -1.41 -9.43
C ILE A 89 2.51 -2.45 -10.05
N GLU A 90 3.80 -2.33 -9.74
CA GLU A 90 4.81 -3.33 -10.06
C GLU A 90 5.51 -3.77 -8.78
N LEU A 91 5.70 -5.09 -8.63
CA LEU A 91 6.43 -5.70 -7.52
C LEU A 91 7.87 -6.00 -7.96
N LEU A 92 8.81 -5.24 -7.42
CA LEU A 92 10.23 -5.35 -7.70
C LEU A 92 10.93 -6.10 -6.56
N ILE A 93 11.66 -7.17 -6.88
CA ILE A 93 12.47 -7.88 -5.89
C ILE A 93 13.92 -7.42 -6.03
N ASP A 94 14.46 -6.80 -4.99
CA ASP A 94 15.88 -6.50 -4.93
C ASP A 94 16.66 -7.81 -4.77
N LYS A 95 17.46 -8.15 -5.78
CA LYS A 95 18.25 -9.39 -5.82
C LYS A 95 19.28 -9.49 -4.69
N THR A 96 19.71 -8.35 -4.15
CA THR A 96 20.77 -8.27 -3.13
C THR A 96 20.20 -8.42 -1.73
N SER A 97 19.16 -7.64 -1.42
CA SER A 97 18.54 -7.60 -0.08
C SER A 97 17.40 -8.61 0.08
N LYS A 98 16.91 -9.20 -1.02
CA LYS A 98 15.68 -10.00 -1.08
C LYS A 98 14.44 -9.24 -0.57
N GLU A 99 14.51 -7.92 -0.54
CA GLU A 99 13.38 -7.08 -0.16
C GLU A 99 12.44 -6.86 -1.35
N MET A 100 11.15 -6.86 -1.05
CA MET A 100 10.10 -6.46 -1.99
C MET A 100 9.94 -4.94 -1.96
N LYS A 101 10.13 -4.31 -3.11
CA LYS A 101 9.84 -2.91 -3.40
C LYS A 101 8.64 -2.83 -4.33
N ILE A 102 7.85 -1.79 -4.18
CA ILE A 102 6.58 -1.61 -4.88
C ILE A 102 6.60 -0.24 -5.53
N SER A 103 6.32 -0.17 -6.83
CA SER A 103 6.21 1.07 -7.59
C SER A 103 4.80 1.26 -8.13
N LEU A 104 4.39 2.52 -8.28
CA LEU A 104 3.21 2.89 -9.06
C LEU A 104 3.57 2.86 -10.55
N THR A 105 2.71 2.29 -11.38
CA THR A 105 2.84 2.35 -12.84
C THR A 105 2.10 3.56 -13.41
N ASP A 106 2.32 3.86 -14.69
CA ASP A 106 1.54 4.88 -15.42
C ASP A 106 0.03 4.55 -15.41
N LYS A 107 -0.34 3.27 -15.52
CA LYS A 107 -1.74 2.83 -15.44
C LYS A 107 -2.34 3.10 -14.07
N GLY A 108 -1.58 2.84 -12.99
CA GLY A 108 -2.00 3.14 -11.63
C GLY A 108 -2.17 4.64 -11.39
N ASP A 109 -1.28 5.46 -11.95
CA ASP A 109 -1.39 6.92 -11.86
C ASP A 109 -2.62 7.45 -12.62
N ILE A 110 -2.87 6.95 -13.84
CA ILE A 110 -4.06 7.29 -14.63
C ILE A 110 -5.34 6.90 -13.89
N TYR A 111 -5.37 5.69 -13.32
CA TYR A 111 -6.49 5.23 -12.50
C TYR A 111 -6.75 6.20 -11.34
N LEU A 112 -5.70 6.58 -10.60
CA LEU A 112 -5.82 7.48 -9.46
C LEU A 112 -6.27 8.89 -9.88
N ILE A 113 -5.76 9.44 -10.99
CA ILE A 113 -6.24 10.72 -11.53
C ILE A 113 -7.74 10.66 -11.84
N SER A 114 -8.22 9.54 -12.39
CA SER A 114 -9.65 9.34 -12.63
C SER A 114 -10.45 9.36 -11.33
N VAL A 115 -9.98 8.64 -10.29
CA VAL A 115 -10.62 8.63 -8.95
C VAL A 115 -10.68 10.05 -8.38
N GLU A 116 -9.59 10.82 -8.43
CA GLU A 116 -9.52 12.21 -7.96
C GLU A 116 -10.48 13.12 -8.72
N LYS A 117 -10.55 12.99 -10.05
CA LYS A 117 -11.45 13.78 -10.91
C LYS A 117 -12.92 13.54 -10.57
N HIS A 118 -13.28 12.31 -10.21
CA HIS A 118 -14.64 11.94 -9.79
C HIS A 118 -14.92 12.25 -8.32
N GLN A 119 -13.96 12.82 -7.57
CA GLN A 119 -14.08 13.10 -6.13
C GLN A 119 -14.47 11.85 -5.33
N ALA A 120 -14.02 10.68 -5.78
CA ALA A 120 -14.26 9.41 -5.09
C ALA A 120 -13.18 9.21 -4.02
N PHE A 121 -13.58 8.66 -2.87
CA PHE A 121 -12.67 8.32 -1.76
C PHE A 121 -11.85 9.52 -1.22
N THR A 122 -12.34 10.75 -1.40
CA THR A 122 -11.62 12.00 -1.10
C THR A 122 -11.02 12.02 0.30
N ASN A 123 -11.77 11.58 1.32
CA ASN A 123 -11.28 11.55 2.71
C ASN A 123 -9.99 10.72 2.86
N TYR A 124 -9.89 9.58 2.18
CA TYR A 124 -8.71 8.73 2.22
C TYR A 124 -7.54 9.36 1.44
N LEU A 125 -7.82 9.93 0.27
CA LEU A 125 -6.79 10.54 -0.57
C LEU A 125 -6.22 11.82 0.04
N GLU A 126 -7.05 12.65 0.67
CA GLU A 126 -6.60 13.81 1.43
C GLU A 126 -5.76 13.38 2.64
N TYR A 127 -6.20 12.37 3.38
CA TYR A 127 -5.43 11.81 4.48
C TYR A 127 -4.04 11.35 4.03
N LEU A 128 -3.93 10.65 2.89
CA LEU A 128 -2.64 10.19 2.33
C LEU A 128 -1.71 11.35 1.92
N LYS A 129 -2.25 12.48 1.45
CA LYS A 129 -1.46 13.66 1.05
C LYS A 129 -0.76 14.32 2.24
N ASP A 130 -1.29 14.14 3.44
CA ASP A 130 -0.72 14.68 4.67
C ASP A 130 0.36 13.78 5.29
N ILE A 131 0.51 12.54 4.80
CA ILE A 131 1.46 11.57 5.35
C ILE A 131 2.89 11.87 4.89
N LYS A 132 3.76 12.18 5.85
CA LYS A 132 5.20 12.39 5.62
C LYS A 132 6.03 11.45 6.49
N ILE A 133 6.18 10.19 6.06
CA ILE A 133 6.91 9.17 6.81
C ILE A 133 8.12 8.66 5.99
N PRO A 134 9.35 8.85 6.48
CA PRO A 134 10.54 8.39 5.78
C PRO A 134 10.69 6.87 5.82
N GLU A 135 11.28 6.30 4.76
CA GLU A 135 11.48 4.86 4.61
C GLU A 135 12.34 4.25 5.73
N ASN A 136 13.32 5.01 6.21
CA ASN A 136 14.27 4.56 7.25
C ASN A 136 13.59 4.18 8.58
N ARG A 137 12.35 4.63 8.83
CA ARG A 137 11.54 4.22 9.99
C ARG A 137 11.23 2.72 9.98
N PHE A 138 11.26 2.08 8.82
CA PHE A 138 10.90 0.66 8.64
C PHE A 138 12.12 -0.26 8.53
N ASN A 139 13.34 0.28 8.50
CA ASN A 139 14.57 -0.52 8.33
C ASN A 139 14.95 -1.31 9.60
N ASN A 140 14.54 -0.86 10.79
CA ASN A 140 14.84 -1.48 12.07
C ASN A 140 13.60 -1.49 12.96
N PRO A 141 12.65 -2.42 12.78
CA PRO A 141 11.51 -2.53 13.67
C PRO A 141 12.01 -2.90 15.07
N ILE A 142 11.92 -1.98 16.04
CA ILE A 142 12.19 -2.29 17.44
C ILE A 142 10.98 -3.06 17.98
N ILE A 143 11.13 -4.38 18.07
CA ILE A 143 10.14 -5.29 18.63
C ILE A 143 10.24 -5.21 20.17
N ARG A 144 9.20 -4.70 20.83
CA ARG A 144 9.00 -4.95 22.26
C ARG A 144 7.99 -6.07 22.42
N SER A 145 8.43 -7.15 23.06
CA SER A 145 7.62 -8.25 23.59
C SER A 145 6.69 -7.79 24.69
#